data_AF-A0A3D8M4Q7-F1
#
_entry.id   AF-A0A3D8M4Q7-F1
#
_cell.length_a   1.000
_cell.length_b   1.000
_cell.length_c   1.000
_cell.angle_alpha   90.00
_cell.angle_beta   90.00
_cell.angle_gamma   90.00
#
_symmetry.space_group_name_H-M   'P 1'
#
loop_
_entity.id
_entity.type
_entity.pdbx_description
1 polymer ?
#
loop_
_entity_poly.entity_id
_entity_poly.type
_entity_poly.pdbx_seq_one_letter_code
_entity_poly.pdbx_strand_id
1 'polypeptide(L)'
;MVGVFGRLAAVLNPAFKVIVSFLSTDNGATDLKSQDDPQLGILIRLFDRLFSDTYHTRLVRGEEEPVYLPAKDGFGHHRIVFAHGYFASALHEIAHWCIAGEARRQLEDYGYWYCPDGRDACQQAEFEKVEVKPQAIEWAFTLAAGRSFRVSTDNLNGAEPDRDAFTNAVQQQLLSYLENGFPSRAAQFIQALHQQFNTPPLCPISLQGQAA
;
A
#
# COMPACT_ATOMS: atom_id res chain seq x y z
N MET A 1 16.35 18.97 23.59
CA MET A 1 15.46 20.15 23.57
C MET A 1 15.88 21.06 22.42
N VAL A 2 15.45 20.77 21.18
CA VAL A 2 15.28 21.66 20.01
C VAL A 2 14.56 20.77 18.98
N GLY A 3 13.45 21.09 18.34
CA GLY A 3 12.58 22.25 18.38
C GLY A 3 11.37 21.93 17.49
N VAL A 4 10.17 22.14 18.06
CA VAL A 4 8.91 22.19 17.33
C VAL A 4 8.98 23.35 16.35
N PHE A 5 8.78 23.09 15.06
CA PHE A 5 8.35 24.13 14.12
C PHE A 5 7.16 23.62 13.34
N GLY A 6 5.98 23.94 13.88
CA GLY A 6 4.78 24.03 13.08
C GLY A 6 4.99 25.07 11.98
N ARG A 7 4.69 24.67 10.75
CA ARG A 7 4.34 25.61 9.68
C ARG A 7 2.90 25.33 9.30
N LEU A 8 2.04 26.29 9.64
CA LEU A 8 0.77 26.50 8.95
C LEU A 8 1.09 26.64 7.46
N ALA A 9 0.62 25.69 6.66
CA ALA A 9 0.43 25.85 5.24
C ALA A 9 -1.05 25.55 4.95
N ALA A 10 -1.83 26.60 4.71
CA ALA A 10 -3.14 26.46 4.10
C ALA A 10 -2.95 26.01 2.65
N VAL A 11 -3.09 24.72 2.38
CA VAL A 11 -3.21 24.16 1.02
C VAL A 11 -4.28 23.05 1.06
N LEU A 12 -5.19 23.14 0.10
CA LEU A 12 -6.33 22.26 -0.13
C LEU A 12 -5.93 20.77 -0.02
N ASN A 13 -6.50 20.10 0.98
CA ASN A 13 -6.45 18.66 1.25
C ASN A 13 -5.03 18.01 1.27
N PRO A 14 -4.31 18.04 2.40
CA PRO A 14 -3.09 17.24 2.56
C PRO A 14 -3.48 15.76 2.66
N ALA A 15 -3.17 14.98 1.62
CA ALA A 15 -3.23 13.53 1.72
C ALA A 15 -2.19 13.06 2.75
N PHE A 16 -2.64 12.29 3.73
CA PHE A 16 -1.81 11.63 4.73
C PHE A 16 -1.33 10.29 4.15
N LYS A 17 -0.14 9.85 4.58
CA LYS A 17 0.31 8.47 4.40
C LYS A 17 0.60 7.90 5.78
N VAL A 18 0.28 6.64 5.93
CA VAL A 18 0.27 5.96 7.21
C VAL A 18 1.04 4.66 7.04
N ILE A 19 1.80 4.32 8.07
CA ILE A 19 2.67 3.16 8.07
C ILE A 19 1.83 1.99 8.55
N VAL A 20 1.20 1.25 7.64
CA VAL A 20 0.44 0.05 8.01
C VAL A 20 1.29 -0.88 8.87
N SER A 21 0.90 -1.00 10.14
CA SER A 21 1.47 -1.95 11.09
C SER A 21 0.98 -3.36 10.72
N PHE A 22 1.80 -4.11 9.99
CA PHE A 22 1.51 -5.52 9.68
C PHE A 22 1.66 -6.36 10.95
N LEU A 23 0.55 -6.59 11.67
CA LEU A 23 0.52 -7.58 12.74
C LEU A 23 0.40 -8.98 12.14
N SER A 24 1.35 -9.85 12.49
CA SER A 24 1.30 -11.27 12.18
C SER A 24 0.04 -11.89 12.77
N THR A 25 -0.87 -12.38 11.93
CA THR A 25 -1.95 -13.25 12.39
C THR A 25 -1.43 -14.68 12.42
N ASP A 26 -0.75 -15.07 13.50
CA ASP A 26 -0.57 -16.48 13.84
C ASP A 26 -0.76 -16.70 15.34
N ASN A 27 -1.91 -17.28 15.69
CA ASN A 27 -2.16 -17.89 17.00
C ASN A 27 -1.40 -19.22 17.06
N GLY A 28 -0.13 -19.16 17.47
CA GLY A 28 0.68 -20.35 17.69
C GLY A 28 2.08 -19.98 18.14
N ALA A 29 2.33 -20.04 19.44
CA ALA A 29 3.64 -19.82 20.01
C ALA A 29 4.64 -20.88 19.54
N THR A 30 5.38 -20.61 18.46
CA THR A 30 6.65 -21.28 18.11
C THR A 30 7.53 -20.39 17.23
N ASP A 31 8.69 -20.03 17.78
CA ASP A 31 9.97 -19.67 17.14
C ASP A 31 10.02 -18.43 16.22
N LEU A 32 10.50 -17.31 16.80
CA LEU A 32 10.85 -16.06 16.12
C LEU A 32 12.13 -16.24 15.28
N LYS A 33 11.97 -16.82 14.09
CA LYS A 33 12.84 -16.50 12.95
C LYS A 33 11.95 -15.90 11.89
N SER A 34 12.21 -14.65 11.52
CA SER A 34 11.57 -13.97 10.39
C SER A 34 11.73 -14.84 9.15
N GLN A 35 10.74 -15.65 8.84
CA GLN A 35 10.73 -16.44 7.63
C GLN A 35 10.36 -15.48 6.51
N ASP A 36 11.38 -14.93 5.86
CA ASP A 36 11.23 -14.14 4.65
C ASP A 36 10.27 -14.85 3.71
N ASP A 37 9.24 -14.14 3.24
CA ASP A 37 8.30 -14.70 2.28
C ASP A 37 9.09 -15.16 1.05
N PRO A 38 9.11 -16.47 0.73
CA PRO A 38 9.96 -17.01 -0.34
C PRO A 38 9.59 -16.43 -1.71
N GLN A 39 8.40 -15.85 -1.86
CA GLN A 39 7.93 -15.21 -3.09
C GLN A 39 8.24 -13.71 -3.16
N LEU A 40 8.81 -13.11 -2.10
CA LEU A 40 9.13 -11.67 -2.10
C LEU A 40 10.11 -11.30 -3.22
N GLY A 41 11.14 -12.11 -3.42
CA GLY A 41 12.10 -11.88 -4.51
C GLY A 41 11.45 -11.95 -5.90
N ILE A 42 10.37 -12.73 -6.05
CA ILE A 42 9.59 -12.78 -7.30
C ILE A 42 8.85 -11.46 -7.50
N LEU A 43 8.20 -10.95 -6.45
CA LEU A 43 7.45 -9.69 -6.48
C LEU A 43 8.34 -8.50 -6.87
N ILE A 44 9.52 -8.37 -6.25
CA ILE A 44 10.50 -7.32 -6.56
C ILE A 44 10.91 -7.38 -8.03
N ARG A 45 11.32 -8.56 -8.51
CA ARG A 45 11.72 -8.73 -9.92
C ARG A 45 10.58 -8.45 -10.90
N LEU A 46 9.35 -8.79 -10.53
CA LEU A 46 8.16 -8.53 -11.34
C LEU A 46 7.90 -7.03 -11.45
N PHE A 47 7.92 -6.30 -10.33
CA PHE A 47 7.77 -4.85 -10.32
C PHE A 47 8.86 -4.16 -11.15
N ASP A 48 10.13 -4.48 -10.87
CA ASP A 48 11.27 -3.86 -11.55
C ASP A 48 11.23 -4.09 -13.07
N ARG A 49 10.85 -5.30 -13.51
CA ARG A 49 10.71 -5.61 -14.95
C ARG A 49 9.69 -4.70 -15.64
N LEU A 50 8.59 -4.35 -14.97
CA LEU A 50 7.54 -3.55 -15.58
C LEU A 50 7.84 -2.06 -15.56
N PHE A 51 8.49 -1.57 -14.48
CA PHE A 51 8.48 -0.15 -14.17
C PHE A 51 9.85 0.51 -14.04
N SER A 52 10.95 -0.26 -14.03
CA SER A 52 12.30 0.32 -13.93
C SER A 52 12.71 1.09 -15.18
N ASP A 53 12.31 0.68 -16.38
CA ASP A 53 12.62 1.38 -17.62
C ASP A 53 11.62 2.52 -17.88
N THR A 54 10.32 2.22 -17.84
CA THR A 54 9.26 3.18 -18.20
C THR A 54 9.07 4.29 -17.17
N TYR A 55 9.20 3.96 -15.88
CA TYR A 55 8.96 4.91 -14.78
C TYR A 55 10.21 5.20 -13.94
N HIS A 56 11.37 4.69 -14.35
CA HIS A 56 12.61 4.81 -13.57
C HIS A 56 12.43 4.43 -12.10
N THR A 57 11.54 3.49 -11.77
CA THR A 57 11.19 3.18 -10.37
C THR A 57 11.51 1.72 -10.06
N ARG A 58 12.14 1.47 -8.91
CA ARG A 58 12.43 0.13 -8.39
C ARG A 58 11.80 -0.12 -7.03
N LEU A 59 11.50 -1.38 -6.75
CA LEU A 59 11.02 -1.85 -5.46
C LEU A 59 12.21 -2.30 -4.60
N VAL A 60 12.33 -1.77 -3.38
CA VAL A 60 13.48 -2.00 -2.51
C VAL A 60 12.98 -2.49 -1.16
N ARG A 61 13.55 -3.61 -0.68
CA ARG A 61 13.33 -4.07 0.68
C ARG A 61 14.05 -3.12 1.65
N GLY A 62 13.29 -2.51 2.56
CA GLY A 62 13.80 -1.77 3.70
C GLY A 62 13.70 -2.60 4.98
N GLU A 63 14.34 -2.09 6.03
CA GLU A 63 14.35 -2.70 7.36
C GLU A 63 13.36 -2.02 8.32
N GLU A 64 13.18 -0.70 8.18
CA GLU A 64 12.40 0.13 9.09
C GLU A 64 11.13 0.66 8.40
N GLU A 65 11.00 1.98 8.25
CA GLU A 65 9.80 2.62 7.74
C GLU A 65 9.71 2.55 6.20
N PRO A 66 8.49 2.38 5.66
CA PRO A 66 8.28 2.47 4.22
C PRO A 66 8.41 3.92 3.75
N VAL A 67 9.09 4.14 2.62
CA VAL A 67 9.29 5.49 2.08
C VAL A 67 9.44 5.45 0.56
N TYR A 68 8.85 6.45 -0.11
CA TYR A 68 9.17 6.72 -1.50
C TYR A 68 10.31 7.74 -1.62
N LEU A 69 11.38 7.37 -2.31
CA LEU A 69 12.54 8.21 -2.55
C LEU A 69 12.62 8.55 -4.05
N PRO A 70 12.42 9.83 -4.45
CA PRO A 70 12.61 10.20 -5.83
C PRO A 70 14.09 10.05 -6.24
N ALA A 71 14.33 9.81 -7.53
CA ALA A 71 15.69 9.89 -8.07
C ALA A 71 16.25 11.30 -7.79
N LYS A 72 17.37 11.37 -7.07
CA LYS A 72 18.11 12.62 -6.83
C LYS A 72 19.44 12.54 -7.60
N ASP A 73 19.97 13.70 -7.99
CA ASP A 73 21.14 13.85 -8.86
C ASP A 73 22.25 12.83 -8.56
N GLY A 74 22.48 11.91 -9.51
CA GLY A 74 23.53 10.89 -9.45
C GLY A 74 23.07 9.45 -9.17
N PHE A 75 21.83 9.21 -8.75
CA PHE A 75 21.28 7.86 -8.54
C PHE A 75 20.11 7.56 -9.49
N GLY A 76 20.29 6.59 -10.39
CA GLY A 76 19.52 6.41 -11.63
C GLY A 76 18.06 5.93 -11.54
N HIS A 77 17.46 5.77 -10.35
CA HIS A 77 16.05 5.35 -10.21
C HIS A 77 15.38 5.91 -8.94
N HIS A 78 14.08 6.21 -9.03
CA HIS A 78 13.18 6.32 -7.89
C HIS A 78 13.09 4.97 -7.16
N ARG A 79 12.83 5.00 -5.85
CA ARG A 79 12.72 3.80 -5.02
C ARG A 79 11.43 3.82 -4.23
N ILE A 80 10.70 2.72 -4.27
CA ILE A 80 9.63 2.39 -3.32
C ILE A 80 10.27 1.47 -2.28
N VAL A 81 10.51 1.99 -1.08
CA VAL A 81 11.06 1.21 0.03
C VAL A 81 9.91 0.70 0.88
N PHE A 82 9.80 -0.61 1.09
CA PHE A 82 8.77 -1.22 1.92
C PHE A 82 9.39 -1.88 3.18
N ALA A 83 8.60 -1.98 4.24
CA ALA A 83 9.07 -2.33 5.57
C ALA A 83 9.17 -3.85 5.80
N HIS A 84 10.13 -4.25 6.65
CA HIS A 84 10.24 -5.57 7.29
C HIS A 84 10.23 -6.80 6.37
N GLY A 85 10.41 -6.64 5.05
CA GLY A 85 10.38 -7.77 4.12
C GLY A 85 9.01 -8.42 3.92
N TYR A 86 7.92 -7.80 4.37
CA TYR A 86 6.59 -8.39 4.25
C TYR A 86 6.00 -8.20 2.84
N PHE A 87 5.42 -9.28 2.28
CA PHE A 87 4.80 -9.25 0.96
C PHE A 87 3.63 -8.26 0.90
N ALA A 88 2.80 -8.21 1.94
CA ALA A 88 1.69 -7.26 2.03
C ALA A 88 2.20 -5.80 2.12
N SER A 89 3.28 -5.54 2.86
CA SER A 89 3.93 -4.22 2.88
C SER A 89 4.39 -3.79 1.50
N ALA A 90 5.01 -4.69 0.74
CA ALA A 90 5.40 -4.39 -0.64
C ALA A 90 4.19 -4.06 -1.53
N LEU A 91 3.09 -4.83 -1.43
CA LEU A 91 1.87 -4.55 -2.22
C LEU A 91 1.23 -3.21 -1.86
N HIS A 92 1.15 -2.91 -0.56
CA HIS A 92 0.61 -1.65 -0.05
C HIS A 92 1.37 -0.44 -0.61
N GLU A 93 2.70 -0.48 -0.57
CA GLU A 93 3.54 0.61 -1.08
C GLU A 93 3.43 0.79 -2.60
N ILE A 94 3.30 -0.31 -3.35
CA ILE A 94 3.03 -0.26 -4.80
C ILE A 94 1.65 0.35 -5.07
N ALA A 95 0.65 0.07 -4.24
CA ALA A 95 -0.69 0.63 -4.38
C ALA A 95 -0.70 2.15 -4.20
N HIS A 96 -0.03 2.65 -3.15
CA HIS A 96 0.20 4.09 -2.97
C HIS A 96 0.93 4.71 -4.17
N TRP A 97 2.00 4.07 -4.63
CA TRP A 97 2.74 4.54 -5.80
C TRP A 97 1.82 4.66 -7.03
N CYS A 98 0.93 3.69 -7.24
CA CYS A 98 -0.02 3.65 -8.35
C CYS A 98 -1.07 4.78 -8.30
N ILE A 99 -1.44 5.25 -7.11
CA ILE A 99 -2.32 6.42 -6.91
C ILE A 99 -1.56 7.74 -7.07
N ALA A 100 -0.32 7.83 -6.60
CA ALA A 100 0.46 9.05 -6.64
C ALA A 100 0.75 9.52 -8.08
N GLY A 101 0.25 10.70 -8.45
CA GLY A 101 0.48 11.33 -9.76
C GLY A 101 1.94 11.73 -10.00
N GLU A 102 2.27 12.11 -11.24
CA GLU A 102 3.66 12.40 -11.64
C GLU A 102 4.33 13.48 -10.79
N ALA A 103 3.66 14.61 -10.55
CA ALA A 103 4.18 15.69 -9.70
C ALA A 103 4.44 15.22 -8.26
N ARG A 104 3.57 14.36 -7.72
CA ARG A 104 3.73 13.78 -6.39
C ARG A 104 4.95 12.86 -6.33
N ARG A 105 5.21 12.09 -7.39
CA ARG A 105 6.41 11.22 -7.51
C ARG A 105 7.75 11.97 -7.66
N GLN A 106 7.74 13.30 -7.65
CA GLN A 106 8.95 14.10 -7.53
C GLN A 106 9.25 14.50 -6.08
N LEU A 107 8.33 14.20 -5.15
CA LEU A 107 8.45 14.51 -3.74
C LEU A 107 8.79 13.23 -2.96
N GLU A 108 9.62 13.40 -1.93
CA GLU A 108 9.83 12.36 -0.93
C GLU A 108 8.50 11.99 -0.29
N ASP A 109 8.25 10.68 -0.21
CA ASP A 109 7.00 10.08 0.22
C ASP A 109 5.73 10.69 -0.39
N TYR A 110 5.83 11.05 -1.67
CA TYR A 110 4.76 11.72 -2.43
C TYR A 110 4.33 13.07 -1.84
N GLY A 111 5.10 13.65 -0.90
CA GLY A 111 4.72 14.84 -0.16
C GLY A 111 3.49 14.62 0.74
N TYR A 112 3.25 13.38 1.15
CA TYR A 112 2.27 13.06 2.17
C TYR A 112 2.82 13.36 3.57
N TRP A 113 1.93 13.64 4.51
CA TRP A 113 2.30 13.88 5.91
C TRP A 113 2.08 12.63 6.73
N TYR A 114 3.01 12.36 7.64
CA TYR A 114 2.89 11.28 8.60
C TYR A 114 1.82 11.60 9.65
N CYS A 115 0.89 10.67 9.84
CA CYS A 115 -0.05 10.67 10.95
C CYS A 115 0.31 9.50 11.86
N PRO A 116 0.85 9.74 13.07
CA PRO A 116 1.21 8.67 13.98
C PRO A 116 -0.03 7.94 14.50
N ASP A 117 0.20 6.73 15.02
CA ASP A 117 -0.76 5.99 15.83
C ASP A 117 -1.28 6.81 17.03
N GLY A 118 -2.44 6.43 17.58
CA GLY A 118 -3.13 7.19 18.63
C GLY A 118 -4.10 8.24 18.08
N ARG A 119 -4.64 8.01 16.88
CA ARG A 119 -5.57 8.93 16.22
C ARG A 119 -6.91 8.92 16.92
N ASP A 120 -7.46 10.11 17.12
CA ASP A 120 -8.87 10.26 17.53
C ASP A 120 -9.82 9.86 16.39
N ALA A 121 -11.12 9.80 16.68
CA ALA A 121 -12.13 9.38 15.70
C ALA A 121 -12.19 10.29 14.45
N CYS A 122 -11.89 11.58 14.60
CA CYS A 122 -11.89 12.53 13.48
C CYS A 122 -10.67 12.32 12.59
N GLN A 123 -9.50 12.18 13.20
CA GLN A 123 -8.24 11.87 12.51
C GLN A 123 -8.30 10.52 11.80
N GLN A 124 -8.89 9.51 12.45
CA GLN A 124 -9.10 8.19 11.86
C GLN A 124 -10.02 8.25 10.65
N ALA A 125 -11.11 9.03 10.71
CA ALA A 125 -12.02 9.19 9.58
C ALA A 125 -11.36 9.90 8.38
N GLU A 126 -10.50 10.91 8.61
CA GLU A 126 -9.73 11.55 7.54
C GLU A 126 -8.69 10.60 6.93
N PHE A 127 -8.09 9.75 7.75
CA PHE A 127 -7.21 8.69 7.28
C PHE A 127 -7.94 7.69 6.38
N GLU A 128 -9.07 7.15 6.84
CA GLU A 128 -9.80 6.14 6.09
C GLU A 128 -10.23 6.67 4.72
N LYS A 129 -10.62 7.95 4.61
CA LYS A 129 -10.93 8.59 3.33
C LYS A 129 -9.77 8.53 2.32
N VAL A 130 -8.53 8.71 2.77
CA VAL A 130 -7.36 8.69 1.87
C VAL A 130 -6.89 7.27 1.54
N GLU A 131 -7.18 6.31 2.41
CA GLU A 131 -6.78 4.90 2.25
C GLU A 131 -7.73 4.04 1.41
N VAL A 132 -8.99 4.46 1.22
CA VAL A 132 -9.97 3.67 0.45
C VAL A 132 -9.42 3.25 -0.92
N LYS A 133 -8.73 4.15 -1.64
CA LYS A 133 -8.19 3.87 -2.97
C LYS A 133 -6.92 3.01 -2.95
N PRO A 134 -5.88 3.34 -2.16
CA PRO A 134 -4.73 2.45 -1.98
C PRO A 134 -5.13 1.04 -1.57
N GLN A 135 -5.95 0.87 -0.53
CA GLN A 135 -6.34 -0.46 -0.04
C GLN A 135 -7.23 -1.23 -1.03
N ALA A 136 -8.01 -0.56 -1.87
CA ALA A 136 -8.76 -1.23 -2.95
C ALA A 136 -7.82 -1.80 -4.01
N ILE A 137 -6.76 -1.07 -4.38
CA ILE A 137 -5.72 -1.56 -5.30
C ILE A 137 -4.89 -2.67 -4.64
N GLU A 138 -4.53 -2.52 -3.36
CA GLU A 138 -3.83 -3.55 -2.58
C GLU A 138 -4.63 -4.86 -2.52
N TRP A 139 -5.95 -4.77 -2.31
CA TRP A 139 -6.84 -5.93 -2.34
C TRP A 139 -6.78 -6.62 -3.71
N ALA A 140 -6.89 -5.86 -4.82
CA ALA A 140 -6.76 -6.41 -6.16
C ALA A 140 -5.41 -7.11 -6.40
N PHE A 141 -4.30 -6.49 -5.98
CA PHE A 141 -2.98 -7.11 -6.08
C PHE A 141 -2.87 -8.40 -5.26
N THR A 142 -3.41 -8.39 -4.05
CA THR A 142 -3.38 -9.53 -3.12
C THR A 142 -4.12 -10.72 -3.72
N LEU A 143 -5.31 -10.50 -4.27
CA LEU A 143 -6.08 -11.53 -4.97
C LEU A 143 -5.37 -12.02 -6.24
N ALA A 144 -4.79 -11.11 -7.04
CA ALA A 144 -4.04 -11.47 -8.24
C ALA A 144 -2.77 -12.29 -7.90
N ALA A 145 -2.18 -12.09 -6.72
CA ALA A 145 -1.10 -12.91 -6.19
C ALA A 145 -1.56 -14.23 -5.53
N GLY A 146 -2.87 -14.51 -5.51
CA GLY A 146 -3.44 -15.74 -4.94
C GLY A 146 -3.45 -15.77 -3.42
N ARG A 147 -3.53 -14.59 -2.79
CA ARG A 147 -3.48 -14.40 -1.34
C ARG A 147 -4.78 -13.81 -0.80
N SER A 148 -4.97 -13.89 0.51
CA SER A 148 -6.12 -13.30 1.21
C SER A 148 -5.79 -11.89 1.70
N PHE A 149 -6.72 -10.97 1.52
CA PHE A 149 -6.56 -9.56 1.91
C PHE A 149 -7.34 -9.24 3.18
N ARG A 150 -6.82 -8.31 3.98
CA ARG A 150 -7.51 -7.71 5.13
C ARG A 150 -7.20 -6.23 5.17
N VAL A 151 -8.24 -5.40 5.36
CA VAL A 151 -8.03 -3.96 5.54
C VAL A 151 -7.20 -3.70 6.78
N SER A 152 -6.34 -2.68 6.68
CA SER A 152 -5.59 -2.14 7.80
C SER A 152 -6.15 -0.79 8.20
N THR A 153 -6.61 -0.69 9.44
CA THR A 153 -7.05 0.57 10.04
C THR A 153 -5.92 1.30 10.78
N ASP A 154 -4.80 0.61 11.03
CA ASP A 154 -3.54 1.11 11.59
C ASP A 154 -3.64 2.06 12.80
N ASN A 155 -4.54 1.78 13.76
CA ASN A 155 -4.76 2.64 14.92
C ASN A 155 -4.79 1.83 16.22
N LEU A 156 -3.63 1.33 16.65
CA LEU A 156 -3.50 0.40 17.79
C LEU A 156 -3.71 1.08 19.14
N ASN A 157 -3.30 2.34 19.29
CA ASN A 157 -3.40 3.08 20.56
C ASN A 157 -4.41 4.24 20.51
N GLY A 158 -5.27 4.27 19.49
CA GLY A 158 -6.23 5.35 19.25
C GLY A 158 -7.69 4.94 19.45
N ALA A 159 -8.59 5.68 18.80
CA ALA A 159 -9.99 5.31 18.73
C ALA A 159 -10.18 3.98 17.99
N GLU A 160 -10.98 3.08 18.56
CA GLU A 160 -11.40 1.82 17.92
C GLU A 160 -12.11 2.14 16.59
N PRO A 161 -11.53 1.74 15.44
CA PRO A 161 -12.07 2.04 14.13
C PRO A 161 -13.24 1.11 13.78
N ASP A 162 -14.23 1.62 13.06
CA ASP A 162 -15.29 0.79 12.47
C ASP A 162 -14.76 0.03 11.26
N ARG A 163 -14.13 -1.12 11.55
CA ARG A 163 -13.46 -1.93 10.54
C ARG A 163 -14.40 -2.46 9.47
N ASP A 164 -15.66 -2.74 9.81
CA ASP A 164 -16.64 -3.26 8.87
C ASP A 164 -17.07 -2.16 7.89
N ALA A 165 -17.34 -0.95 8.40
CA ALA A 165 -17.62 0.21 7.55
C ALA A 165 -16.45 0.51 6.60
N PHE A 166 -15.21 0.48 7.11
CA PHE A 166 -14.02 0.70 6.29
C PHE A 166 -13.82 -0.41 5.25
N THR A 167 -13.98 -1.68 5.63
CA THR A 167 -13.93 -2.82 4.70
C THR A 167 -14.95 -2.67 3.57
N ASN A 168 -16.17 -2.28 3.90
CA ASN A 168 -17.21 -2.03 2.90
C ASN A 168 -16.83 -0.89 1.95
N ALA A 169 -16.28 0.22 2.47
CA ALA A 169 -15.83 1.34 1.64
C ALA A 169 -14.73 0.94 0.66
N VAL A 170 -13.72 0.18 1.13
CA VAL A 170 -12.65 -0.36 0.28
C VAL A 170 -13.21 -1.33 -0.77
N GLN A 171 -14.12 -2.23 -0.39
CA GLN A 171 -14.74 -3.17 -1.31
C GLN A 171 -15.55 -2.45 -2.40
N GLN A 172 -16.32 -1.43 -2.05
CA GLN A 172 -17.08 -0.64 -3.04
C GLN A 172 -16.13 0.07 -4.03
N GLN A 173 -15.00 0.60 -3.55
CA GLN A 173 -13.99 1.18 -4.44
C GLN A 173 -13.33 0.13 -5.35
N LEU A 174 -13.09 -1.08 -4.86
CA LEU A 174 -12.60 -2.19 -5.67
C LEU A 174 -13.60 -2.59 -6.77
N LEU A 175 -14.89 -2.72 -6.42
CA LEU A 175 -15.95 -2.98 -7.39
C LEU A 175 -16.03 -1.88 -8.46
N SER A 176 -15.91 -0.61 -8.06
CA SER A 176 -15.85 0.52 -8.99
C SER A 176 -14.66 0.41 -9.94
N TYR A 177 -13.47 -0.01 -9.48
CA TYR A 177 -12.32 -0.23 -10.36
C TYR A 177 -12.49 -1.43 -11.30
N LEU A 178 -13.16 -2.50 -10.87
CA LEU A 178 -13.46 -3.65 -11.74
C LEU A 178 -14.42 -3.27 -12.86
N GLU A 179 -15.36 -2.37 -12.61
CA GLU A 179 -16.33 -1.89 -13.60
C GLU A 179 -15.76 -0.80 -14.52
N ASN A 180 -15.08 0.20 -13.94
CA ASN A 180 -14.67 1.41 -14.66
C ASN A 180 -13.19 1.42 -15.07
N GLY A 181 -12.42 0.43 -14.63
CA GLY A 181 -10.99 0.29 -14.91
C GLY A 181 -10.10 0.82 -13.77
N PHE A 182 -8.97 0.12 -13.57
CA PHE A 182 -7.92 0.52 -12.64
C PHE A 182 -7.02 1.62 -13.24
N PRO A 183 -6.30 2.40 -12.40
CA PRO A 183 -5.20 3.22 -12.88
C PRO A 183 -4.21 2.39 -13.70
N SER A 184 -3.71 2.94 -14.82
CA SER A 184 -2.90 2.19 -15.81
C SER A 184 -1.77 1.36 -15.18
N ARG A 185 -1.05 1.91 -14.19
CA ARG A 185 0.04 1.20 -13.52
C ARG A 185 -0.45 0.02 -12.68
N ALA A 186 -1.56 0.19 -11.96
CA ALA A 186 -2.18 -0.89 -11.22
C ALA A 186 -2.72 -1.97 -12.16
N ALA A 187 -3.37 -1.61 -13.27
CA ALA A 187 -3.85 -2.57 -14.26
C ALA A 187 -2.72 -3.44 -14.84
N GLN A 188 -1.60 -2.81 -15.22
CA GLN A 188 -0.40 -3.52 -15.70
C GLN A 188 0.15 -4.48 -14.65
N PHE A 189 0.21 -4.05 -13.39
CA PHE A 189 0.72 -4.89 -12.30
C PHE A 189 -0.23 -6.06 -11.97
N ILE A 190 -1.55 -5.83 -11.92
CA ILE A 190 -2.57 -6.89 -11.73
C ILE A 190 -2.42 -7.97 -12.79
N GLN A 191 -2.33 -7.58 -14.07
CA GLN A 191 -2.15 -8.53 -15.16
C GLN A 191 -0.87 -9.38 -14.99
N ALA A 192 0.23 -8.72 -14.63
CA ALA A 192 1.51 -9.39 -14.43
C ALA A 192 1.49 -10.35 -13.22
N LEU A 193 0.79 -9.97 -12.14
CA LEU A 193 0.58 -10.82 -10.97
C LEU A 193 -0.22 -12.08 -11.33
N HIS A 194 -1.33 -11.94 -12.07
CA HIS A 194 -2.10 -13.09 -12.54
C HIS A 194 -1.25 -14.09 -13.34
N GLN A 195 -0.42 -13.58 -14.24
CA GLN A 195 0.48 -14.41 -15.05
C GLN A 195 1.56 -15.06 -14.19
N GLN A 196 2.14 -14.32 -13.24
CA GLN A 196 3.23 -14.80 -12.40
C GLN A 196 2.80 -15.86 -11.38
N PHE A 197 1.57 -15.73 -10.84
CA PHE A 197 1.03 -16.61 -9.80
C PHE A 197 -0.04 -17.59 -10.30
N ASN A 198 -0.32 -17.58 -11.60
CA ASN A 198 -1.29 -18.45 -12.26
C ASN A 198 -2.68 -18.43 -11.60
N THR A 199 -3.21 -17.22 -11.39
CA THR A 199 -4.53 -16.99 -10.80
C THR A 199 -5.54 -16.55 -11.87
N PRO A 200 -6.84 -16.86 -11.70
CA PRO A 200 -7.85 -16.43 -12.65
C PRO A 200 -8.01 -14.90 -12.64
N PRO A 201 -8.48 -14.28 -13.74
CA PRO A 201 -8.78 -12.85 -13.78
C PRO A 201 -9.74 -12.44 -12.66
N LEU A 202 -9.53 -11.24 -12.11
CA LEU A 202 -10.47 -10.68 -11.13
C LEU A 202 -11.85 -10.45 -11.78
N CYS A 203 -12.89 -10.90 -11.11
CA CYS A 203 -14.27 -10.57 -11.45
C CYS A 203 -15.07 -10.29 -10.16
N PRO A 204 -16.22 -9.60 -10.23
CA PRO A 204 -17.03 -9.32 -9.05
C PRO A 204 -17.40 -10.58 -8.23
N ILE A 205 -17.56 -11.73 -8.88
CA ILE A 205 -17.84 -13.01 -8.23
C ILE A 205 -16.66 -13.48 -7.37
N SER A 206 -15.42 -13.19 -7.77
CA SER A 206 -14.21 -13.51 -7.00
C SER A 206 -14.19 -12.87 -5.61
N LEU A 207 -14.99 -11.82 -5.39
CA LEU A 207 -15.09 -11.11 -4.10
C LEU A 207 -16.12 -11.72 -3.15
N GLN A 208 -17.04 -12.56 -3.63
CA GLN A 208 -18.12 -13.14 -2.82
C GLN A 208 -17.65 -14.26 -1.88
N GLY A 209 -16.45 -14.83 -2.11
CA GLY A 209 -15.85 -15.90 -1.29
C GLY A 209 -14.78 -15.43 -0.30
N GLN A 210 -14.52 -14.13 -0.22
CA GLN A 210 -13.40 -13.54 0.54
C GLN A 210 -13.86 -12.50 1.59
N ALA A 211 -15.09 -12.63 2.10
CA ALA A 211 -15.54 -11.80 3.22
C ALA A 211 -14.57 -11.94 4.42
N ALA A 212 -14.18 -10.79 4.98
CA ALA A 212 -13.18 -10.48 6.01
C ALA A 212 -12.77 -11.58 7.02
#